data_AF-A0A2G6EFY6-F1
#
_entry.id   AF-A0A2G6EFY6-F1
#
_cell.length_a   1.000
_cell.length_b   1.000
_cell.length_c   1.000
_cell.angle_alpha   90.00
_cell.angle_beta   90.00
_cell.angle_gamma   90.00
#
_symmetry.space_group_name_H-M   'P 1'
#
loop_
_entity.id
_entity.type
_entity.pdbx_description
1 polymer ?
#
loop_
_entity_poly.entity_id
_entity_poly.type
_entity_poly.pdbx_seq_one_letter_code
_entity_poly.pdbx_strand_id
1 'polypeptide(L)'
;MAFRSTRIAPTLPFAMGILTLALSACNSSSDSSTPIVAQAVDGYIVGGSVRCDEIANGGTAAGGRLTCPQGTELMHVSGGSDVGFDANATSGTMTFAGQLVAPSSLSWVTPLSTMAVAMASNDGNFDAGRFHAAERALATALGEPELDLDANPAENMRNTRLNAQLHQIMTAFAVSPDQYGEVAGVFAEFFAERAASGLAIDLGTGAGDTMNAINQRLERDSSALAIEQDQLDRIIASVTSTNQQLAATGTPDGVVDIAIAAAKPSVMGLDREADAVWFKTHDTATFRAESIDGLASNRRIDGQYMTVIPADIASVSLSPVAFDIYEDLNRVPVSMAFELTSTDNDDPRGISAAIEGVKLTAWQGESGTLRVEVPAGTDINLTHTDSRGTLTRTLIDIENGKLFDAIDGELRLRLGELRDALEKHDLEDITDTDGNYRLTMVIGGIAFDMIRNGKASPAERYTVDAGNVAVTGSGLQGYVTITEGSF
;
A
#
# COMPACT_ATOMS: atom_id res chain seq x y z
N MET A 1 57.65 -41.58 -11.90
CA MET A 1 58.15 -40.55 -12.84
C MET A 1 57.55 -39.22 -12.38
N ALA A 2 58.24 -38.39 -11.58
CA ALA A 2 59.24 -37.37 -11.99
C ALA A 2 58.72 -36.57 -13.22
N PHE A 3 58.37 -35.29 -13.13
CA PHE A 3 59.28 -34.17 -12.83
C PHE A 3 58.62 -32.98 -12.10
N ARG A 4 59.45 -32.33 -11.27
CA ARG A 4 59.25 -30.99 -10.68
C ARG A 4 59.36 -29.90 -11.75
N SER A 5 58.70 -28.76 -11.55
CA SER A 5 59.35 -27.45 -11.72
C SER A 5 58.63 -26.35 -10.92
N THR A 6 59.29 -25.94 -9.85
CA THR A 6 59.11 -24.70 -9.08
C THR A 6 59.32 -23.45 -9.93
N ARG A 7 58.53 -22.39 -9.70
CA ARG A 7 59.03 -21.01 -9.71
C ARG A 7 58.59 -20.28 -8.46
N ILE A 8 59.57 -19.57 -7.91
CA ILE A 8 59.61 -18.81 -6.67
C ILE A 8 59.30 -17.34 -6.98
N ALA A 9 58.82 -16.64 -5.95
CA ALA A 9 58.35 -15.26 -5.79
C ALA A 9 59.22 -14.13 -6.41
N PRO A 10 58.72 -12.86 -6.37
CA PRO A 10 58.99 -12.07 -5.17
C PRO A 10 57.80 -11.26 -4.64
N THR A 11 57.76 -11.20 -3.31
CA THR A 11 57.24 -10.13 -2.45
C THR A 11 57.75 -8.75 -2.85
N LEU A 12 56.94 -7.69 -2.64
CA LEU A 12 57.36 -6.50 -1.89
C LEU A 12 56.12 -5.70 -1.42
N PRO A 13 56.21 -5.02 -0.26
CA PRO A 13 55.14 -4.32 0.45
C PRO A 13 55.14 -2.83 0.11
N PHE A 14 54.02 -2.15 0.35
CA PHE A 14 54.03 -0.71 0.57
C PHE A 14 53.24 -0.39 1.84
N ALA A 15 54.01 -0.08 2.89
CA ALA A 15 53.58 0.67 4.05
C ALA A 15 54.45 1.94 4.10
N MET A 16 53.83 3.11 3.98
CA MET A 16 54.26 4.45 4.43
C MET A 16 53.00 5.32 4.23
N GLY A 17 52.29 5.85 5.22
CA GLY A 17 52.76 6.40 6.48
C GLY A 17 53.08 7.88 6.30
N ILE A 18 52.07 8.77 6.34
CA ILE A 18 52.25 10.17 6.72
C ILE A 18 51.14 10.55 7.70
N LEU A 19 51.57 10.57 8.96
CA LEU A 19 50.99 11.28 10.07
C LEU A 19 51.36 12.77 9.89
N THR A 20 50.38 13.68 9.86
CA THR A 20 50.60 15.11 10.13
C THR A 20 49.67 15.54 11.24
N LEU A 21 50.24 15.62 12.44
CA LEU A 21 49.69 16.24 13.64
C LEU A 21 50.31 17.64 13.81
N ALA A 22 49.47 18.55 14.34
CA ALA A 22 49.78 19.80 15.06
C ALA A 22 50.16 21.03 14.20
N LEU A 23 49.72 22.27 14.46
CA LEU A 23 49.36 22.99 15.71
C LEU A 23 48.15 23.93 15.45
N SER A 24 47.06 23.96 16.23
CA SER A 24 46.84 24.56 17.57
C SER A 24 47.01 26.08 17.70
N ALA A 25 45.88 26.78 17.89
CA ALA A 25 45.70 27.90 18.83
C ALA A 25 44.19 27.95 19.19
N CYS A 26 43.80 27.32 20.30
CA CYS A 26 43.37 27.96 21.56
C CYS A 26 42.29 29.03 21.39
N ASN A 27 41.04 28.73 21.78
CA ASN A 27 40.49 29.12 23.09
C ASN A 27 38.95 28.98 23.11
N SER A 28 38.41 27.87 23.60
CA SER A 28 37.06 27.82 24.20
C SER A 28 36.78 26.47 24.84
N SER A 29 36.19 26.55 26.03
CA SER A 29 35.56 25.47 26.81
C SER A 29 34.96 24.39 25.90
N SER A 30 35.46 23.16 25.99
CA SER A 30 34.81 22.01 25.36
C SER A 30 33.66 21.55 26.24
N ASP A 31 32.62 22.40 26.32
CA ASP A 31 31.29 21.93 26.65
C ASP A 31 30.85 21.09 25.44
N SER A 32 31.14 19.79 25.48
CA SER A 32 30.64 18.86 24.47
C SER A 32 29.13 18.74 24.68
N SER A 33 28.40 19.68 24.12
CA SER A 33 26.95 19.68 24.06
C SER A 33 26.48 18.41 23.38
N THR A 34 25.71 17.58 24.09
CA THR A 34 25.13 16.37 23.51
C THR A 34 24.16 16.76 22.40
N PRO A 35 24.31 16.22 21.18
CA PRO A 35 23.38 16.49 20.09
C PRO A 35 21.99 15.92 20.43
N ILE A 36 20.96 16.55 19.90
CA ILE A 36 19.59 16.03 19.95
C ILE A 36 19.49 14.87 18.98
N VAL A 37 18.87 13.77 19.41
CA VAL A 37 18.64 12.57 18.58
C VAL A 37 17.14 12.32 18.55
N ALA A 38 16.59 12.16 17.35
CA ALA A 38 15.18 11.86 17.14
C ALA A 38 15.00 10.87 15.98
N GLN A 39 13.76 10.46 15.72
CA GLN A 39 13.40 9.62 14.58
C GLN A 39 12.21 10.21 13.82
N ALA A 40 12.31 10.26 12.50
CA ALA A 40 11.23 10.66 11.60
C ALA A 40 10.33 9.47 11.28
N VAL A 41 9.03 9.58 11.61
CA VAL A 41 8.11 8.46 11.58
C VAL A 41 6.72 8.84 11.05
N ASP A 42 6.42 8.30 9.88
CA ASP A 42 5.09 8.01 9.31
C ASP A 42 4.91 6.48 9.12
N GLY A 43 5.91 5.72 9.61
CA GLY A 43 6.71 4.80 8.79
C GLY A 43 8.13 5.39 8.78
N TYR A 44 9.17 4.62 9.05
CA TYR A 44 10.51 5.20 9.22
C TYR A 44 10.92 5.91 7.92
N ILE A 45 11.18 7.21 8.00
CA ILE A 45 11.55 8.00 6.81
C ILE A 45 13.07 7.98 6.66
N VAL A 46 13.59 7.32 5.62
CA VAL A 46 15.02 7.13 5.38
C VAL A 46 15.48 7.99 4.19
N GLY A 47 16.64 8.63 4.31
CA GLY A 47 17.20 9.48 3.26
C GLY A 47 16.45 10.82 3.07
N GLY A 48 15.53 11.17 3.98
CA GLY A 48 14.86 12.47 4.00
C GLY A 48 15.83 13.57 4.39
N SER A 49 15.66 14.76 3.83
CA SER A 49 16.48 15.95 4.13
C SER A 49 16.13 16.48 5.52
N VAL A 50 17.13 16.67 6.37
CA VAL A 50 16.95 17.18 7.74
C VAL A 50 17.36 18.66 7.78
N ARG A 51 16.51 19.50 8.37
CA ARG A 51 16.85 20.88 8.73
C ARG A 51 16.59 21.11 10.23
N CYS A 52 17.51 21.78 10.90
CA CYS A 52 17.40 22.17 12.31
C CYS A 52 17.34 23.70 12.36
N ASP A 53 16.22 24.28 12.78
CA ASP A 53 15.93 25.72 12.72
C ASP A 53 16.20 26.32 11.32
N GLU A 54 15.62 25.70 10.29
CA GLU A 54 15.83 26.07 8.88
C GLU A 54 17.25 25.85 8.34
N ILE A 55 18.22 25.42 9.14
CA ILE A 55 19.60 25.13 8.70
C ILE A 55 19.71 23.67 8.26
N ALA A 56 20.16 23.43 7.03
CA ALA A 56 20.38 22.07 6.51
C ALA A 56 21.38 21.30 7.39
N ASN A 57 20.99 20.09 7.81
CA ASN A 57 21.74 19.28 8.76
C ASN A 57 21.80 17.78 8.37
N GLY A 58 21.96 17.53 7.06
CA GLY A 58 22.12 16.19 6.51
C GLY A 58 20.80 15.51 6.18
N GLY A 59 20.70 14.22 6.48
CA GLY A 59 19.49 13.44 6.19
C GLY A 59 19.25 12.32 7.20
N THR A 60 18.06 11.73 7.13
CA THR A 60 17.69 10.63 8.01
C THR A 60 18.41 9.33 7.64
N ALA A 61 18.86 8.60 8.64
CA ALA A 61 19.49 7.29 8.52
C ALA A 61 18.46 6.15 8.72
N ALA A 62 18.93 4.89 8.72
CA ALA A 62 18.11 3.72 9.00
C ALA A 62 17.29 3.88 10.30
N GLY A 63 16.04 3.40 10.27
CA GLY A 63 15.07 3.63 11.34
C GLY A 63 14.66 5.09 11.49
N GLY A 64 14.76 5.89 10.41
CA GLY A 64 14.38 7.30 10.40
C GLY A 64 15.23 8.20 11.31
N ARG A 65 16.38 7.73 11.78
CA ARG A 65 17.19 8.44 12.78
C ARG A 65 17.76 9.74 12.22
N LEU A 66 17.67 10.80 13.01
CA LEU A 66 18.27 12.09 12.73
C LEU A 66 18.99 12.64 13.96
N THR A 67 19.85 13.60 13.71
CA THR A 67 20.56 14.37 14.75
C THR A 67 20.44 15.85 14.45
N CYS A 68 20.29 16.67 15.49
CA CYS A 68 20.37 18.12 15.42
C CYS A 68 21.38 18.67 16.45
N PRO A 69 22.01 19.83 16.18
CA PRO A 69 22.85 20.51 17.16
C PRO A 69 22.08 20.81 18.45
N GLN A 70 22.77 20.89 19.59
CA GLN A 70 22.12 21.35 20.82
C GLN A 70 21.59 22.78 20.64
N GLY A 71 20.44 23.06 21.22
CA GLY A 71 19.80 24.38 21.13
C GLY A 71 18.89 24.52 19.93
N THR A 72 18.75 23.48 19.09
CA THR A 72 17.71 23.44 18.07
C THR A 72 16.34 23.58 18.71
N GLU A 73 15.49 24.41 18.12
CA GLU A 73 14.09 24.57 18.54
C GLU A 73 13.21 23.64 17.73
N LEU A 74 13.35 23.63 16.40
CA LEU A 74 12.57 22.80 15.48
C LEU A 74 13.42 21.89 14.62
N MET A 75 12.95 20.65 14.50
CA MET A 75 13.47 19.63 13.59
C MET A 75 12.49 19.49 12.43
N HIS A 76 12.99 19.64 11.20
CA HIS A 76 12.22 19.46 9.97
C HIS A 76 12.81 18.30 9.18
N VAL A 77 11.96 17.45 8.66
CA VAL A 77 12.32 16.35 7.76
C VAL A 77 11.46 16.44 6.52
N SER A 78 12.06 16.51 5.34
CA SER A 78 11.32 16.55 4.08
C SER A 78 11.86 15.58 3.05
N GLY A 79 10.97 15.01 2.24
CA GLY A 79 11.40 14.01 1.26
C GLY A 79 11.83 12.69 1.90
N GLY A 80 12.37 11.79 1.07
CA GLY A 80 12.95 10.51 1.50
C GLY A 80 12.11 9.32 1.08
N SER A 81 12.39 8.18 1.70
CA SER A 81 11.65 6.94 1.49
C SER A 81 11.01 6.49 2.79
N ASP A 82 9.71 6.26 2.76
CA ASP A 82 9.02 5.54 3.82
C ASP A 82 9.30 4.04 3.67
N VAL A 83 9.94 3.47 4.69
CA VAL A 83 10.29 2.04 4.77
C VAL A 83 9.37 1.24 5.68
N GLY A 84 8.27 1.83 6.15
CA GLY A 84 7.44 1.25 7.20
C GLY A 84 8.17 1.17 8.53
N PHE A 85 7.74 0.29 9.45
CA PHE A 85 8.47 0.07 10.72
C PHE A 85 9.71 -0.85 10.59
N ASP A 86 10.34 -0.88 9.42
CA ASP A 86 11.62 -1.56 9.22
C ASP A 86 12.80 -0.68 9.65
N ALA A 87 13.26 -0.89 10.88
CA ALA A 87 14.39 -0.16 11.45
C ALA A 87 15.71 -0.35 10.67
N ASN A 88 15.83 -1.39 9.84
CA ASN A 88 17.04 -1.67 9.06
C ASN A 88 16.96 -1.11 7.62
N ALA A 89 15.83 -0.55 7.20
CA ALA A 89 15.61 -0.05 5.85
C ALA A 89 15.89 -1.10 4.75
N THR A 90 15.52 -2.35 5.02
CA THR A 90 15.60 -3.49 4.10
C THR A 90 14.37 -3.63 3.22
N SER A 91 13.22 -3.12 3.65
CA SER A 91 11.97 -3.02 2.89
C SER A 91 11.63 -1.56 2.54
N GLY A 92 10.83 -1.34 1.50
CA GLY A 92 10.25 -0.04 1.18
C GLY A 92 10.97 0.76 0.08
N THR A 93 10.17 1.29 -0.85
CA THR A 93 10.60 2.14 -1.96
C THR A 93 9.68 3.35 -2.14
N MET A 94 8.82 3.63 -1.16
CA MET A 94 7.79 4.64 -1.30
C MET A 94 8.38 6.00 -1.01
N THR A 95 8.30 6.90 -1.98
CA THR A 95 8.74 8.28 -1.79
C THR A 95 7.82 8.97 -0.79
N PHE A 96 8.39 9.42 0.33
CA PHE A 96 7.71 10.35 1.22
C PHE A 96 7.87 11.74 0.62
N ALA A 97 6.80 12.30 0.04
CA ALA A 97 6.85 13.63 -0.59
C ALA A 97 6.50 14.78 0.39
N GLY A 98 6.18 14.47 1.65
CA GLY A 98 5.73 15.46 2.64
C GLY A 98 6.85 16.15 3.42
N GLN A 99 6.44 16.83 4.50
CA GLN A 99 7.32 17.42 5.50
C GLN A 99 6.83 17.08 6.92
N LEU A 100 7.72 16.58 7.76
CA LEU A 100 7.48 16.35 9.18
C LEU A 100 8.20 17.42 10.01
N VAL A 101 7.54 17.92 11.05
CA VAL A 101 8.08 18.95 11.94
C VAL A 101 7.81 18.57 13.40
N ALA A 102 8.80 18.79 14.27
CA ALA A 102 8.66 18.60 15.71
C ALA A 102 9.59 19.55 16.48
N PRO A 103 9.22 19.98 17.70
CA PRO A 103 10.18 20.63 18.57
C PRO A 103 11.25 19.63 19.03
N SER A 104 12.43 20.14 19.33
CA SER A 104 13.57 19.33 19.83
C SER A 104 13.33 18.62 21.15
N SER A 105 12.26 18.97 21.87
CA SER A 105 11.83 18.28 23.09
C SER A 105 11.21 16.91 22.83
N LEU A 106 10.87 16.57 21.57
CA LEU A 106 10.30 15.26 21.22
C LEU A 106 11.35 14.33 20.63
N SER A 107 11.19 13.04 20.93
CA SER A 107 12.01 11.97 20.34
C SER A 107 11.55 11.56 18.93
N TRP A 108 10.35 11.98 18.52
CA TRP A 108 9.69 11.56 17.28
C TRP A 108 9.20 12.76 16.47
N VAL A 109 9.48 12.74 15.17
CA VAL A 109 8.98 13.70 14.19
C VAL A 109 7.94 13.01 13.34
N THR A 110 6.65 13.34 13.52
CA THR A 110 5.51 12.61 12.95
C THR A 110 4.46 13.56 12.37
N PRO A 111 3.46 13.07 11.61
CA PRO A 111 2.31 13.90 11.19
C PRO A 111 1.61 14.60 12.36
N LEU A 112 1.39 13.92 13.49
CA LEU A 112 0.80 14.52 14.70
C LEU A 112 1.68 15.61 15.32
N SER A 113 3.00 15.41 15.42
CA SER A 113 3.88 16.47 15.92
C SER A 113 3.88 17.67 14.99
N THR A 114 3.81 17.42 13.67
CA THR A 114 3.73 18.47 12.64
C THR A 114 2.48 19.31 12.83
N MET A 115 1.34 18.66 13.08
CA MET A 115 0.10 19.37 13.37
C MET A 115 0.12 20.14 14.68
N ALA A 116 0.70 19.57 15.74
CA ALA A 116 0.86 20.27 17.01
C ALA A 116 1.77 21.50 16.87
N VAL A 117 2.85 21.42 16.07
CA VAL A 117 3.72 22.56 15.75
C VAL A 117 2.96 23.61 14.95
N ALA A 118 2.20 23.21 13.92
CA ALA A 118 1.40 24.13 13.11
C ALA A 118 0.35 24.86 13.97
N MET A 119 -0.32 24.16 14.90
CA MET A 119 -1.28 24.75 15.85
C MET A 119 -0.62 25.65 16.90
N ALA A 120 0.63 25.39 17.26
CA ALA A 120 1.41 26.22 18.16
C ALA A 120 2.02 27.45 17.46
N SER A 121 2.03 27.47 16.12
CA SER A 121 2.62 28.54 15.34
C SER A 121 1.67 29.72 15.17
N ASN A 122 2.23 30.93 15.08
CA ASN A 122 1.50 32.16 14.77
C ASN A 122 2.26 32.93 13.69
N ASP A 123 1.58 33.29 12.60
CA ASP A 123 2.19 33.95 11.43
C ASP A 123 3.44 33.19 10.91
N GLY A 124 3.38 31.85 10.92
CA GLY A 124 4.48 30.97 10.49
C GLY A 124 5.63 30.81 11.48
N ASN A 125 5.58 31.46 12.65
CA ASN A 125 6.60 31.33 13.69
C ASN A 125 6.12 30.41 14.81
N PHE A 126 6.90 29.40 15.14
CA PHE A 126 6.61 28.50 16.24
C PHE A 126 6.73 29.20 17.61
N ASP A 127 5.79 28.90 18.50
CA ASP A 127 5.81 29.35 19.90
C ASP A 127 5.86 28.14 20.83
N ALA A 128 7.06 27.85 21.35
CA ALA A 128 7.28 26.76 22.30
C ALA A 128 6.38 26.86 23.55
N GLY A 129 6.02 28.08 23.99
CA GLY A 129 5.13 28.29 25.12
C GLY A 129 3.67 27.86 24.87
N ARG A 130 3.28 27.73 23.60
CA ARG A 130 1.94 27.30 23.18
C ARG A 130 1.87 25.80 22.86
N PHE A 131 3.01 25.12 22.71
CA PHE A 131 3.04 23.74 22.22
C PHE A 131 2.18 22.76 23.04
N HIS A 132 2.28 22.75 24.37
CA HIS A 132 1.42 21.89 25.20
C HIS A 132 -0.06 22.25 25.15
N ALA A 133 -0.40 23.51 24.88
CA ALA A 133 -1.80 23.89 24.67
C ALA A 133 -2.29 23.40 23.30
N ALA A 134 -1.45 23.46 22.29
CA ALA A 134 -1.71 22.92 20.96
C ALA A 134 -1.88 21.39 20.99
N GLU A 135 -1.04 20.66 21.72
CA GLU A 135 -1.16 19.21 21.94
C GLU A 135 -2.50 18.83 22.58
N ARG A 136 -2.92 19.54 23.63
CA ARG A 136 -4.24 19.32 24.26
C ARG A 136 -5.41 19.68 23.34
N ALA A 137 -5.26 20.74 22.55
CA ALA A 137 -6.28 21.13 21.57
C ALA A 137 -6.39 20.08 20.45
N LEU A 138 -5.26 19.58 19.96
CA LEU A 138 -5.19 18.49 18.98
C LEU A 138 -5.85 17.22 19.53
N ALA A 139 -5.57 16.83 20.78
CA ALA A 139 -6.23 15.71 21.44
C ALA A 139 -7.76 15.90 21.50
N THR A 140 -8.21 17.08 21.91
CA THR A 140 -9.65 17.42 21.96
C THR A 140 -10.29 17.34 20.57
N ALA A 141 -9.64 17.90 19.54
CA ALA A 141 -10.13 17.87 18.17
C ALA A 141 -10.19 16.45 17.60
N LEU A 142 -9.28 15.56 18.02
CA LEU A 142 -9.28 14.14 17.65
C LEU A 142 -10.19 13.27 18.51
N GLY A 143 -10.85 13.84 19.53
CA GLY A 143 -11.68 13.09 20.47
C GLY A 143 -10.90 12.19 21.42
N GLU A 144 -9.60 12.44 21.59
CA GLU A 144 -8.72 11.69 22.47
C GLU A 144 -8.61 12.37 23.84
N PRO A 145 -8.53 11.60 24.95
CA PRO A 145 -8.38 12.17 26.29
C PRO A 145 -7.01 12.84 26.47
N GLU A 146 -5.99 12.26 25.85
CA GLU A 146 -4.63 12.78 25.79
C GLU A 146 -3.91 12.23 24.55
N LEU A 147 -2.94 12.98 24.05
CA LEU A 147 -1.96 12.52 23.08
C LEU A 147 -0.62 12.53 23.79
N ASP A 148 0.13 11.43 23.65
CA ASP A 148 1.52 11.37 24.09
C ASP A 148 2.39 11.40 22.84
N LEU A 149 2.86 12.59 22.44
CA LEU A 149 3.66 12.76 21.23
C LEU A 149 5.11 12.25 21.40
N ASP A 150 5.54 11.88 22.61
CA ASP A 150 6.87 11.31 22.88
C ASP A 150 6.85 9.78 22.97
N ALA A 151 5.66 9.16 23.03
CA ALA A 151 5.52 7.71 22.92
C ALA A 151 5.99 7.20 21.55
N ASN A 152 6.76 6.09 21.57
CA ASN A 152 7.22 5.42 20.36
C ASN A 152 6.02 5.05 19.47
N PRO A 153 5.88 5.67 18.27
CA PRO A 153 4.76 5.37 17.40
C PRO A 153 4.68 3.88 17.06
N ALA A 154 5.82 3.23 16.79
CA ALA A 154 5.85 1.80 16.43
C ALA A 154 5.31 0.87 17.54
N GLU A 155 5.26 1.32 18.79
CA GLU A 155 4.76 0.56 19.94
C GLU A 155 3.39 1.07 20.44
N ASN A 156 3.01 2.29 20.07
CA ASN A 156 1.75 2.92 20.43
C ASN A 156 0.77 2.86 19.25
N MET A 157 -0.11 1.86 19.28
CA MET A 157 -1.11 1.63 18.24
C MET A 157 -2.01 2.85 17.97
N ARG A 158 -2.37 3.61 19.01
CA ARG A 158 -3.19 4.82 18.86
C ARG A 158 -2.46 5.88 18.05
N ASN A 159 -1.22 6.20 18.43
CA ASN A 159 -0.41 7.19 17.71
C ASN A 159 -0.11 6.74 16.29
N THR A 160 0.23 5.47 16.09
CA THR A 160 0.48 4.92 14.75
C THR A 160 -0.75 5.09 13.84
N ARG A 161 -1.94 4.72 14.33
CA ARG A 161 -3.18 4.88 13.56
C ARG A 161 -3.48 6.35 13.24
N LEU A 162 -3.41 7.23 14.24
CA LEU A 162 -3.74 8.65 14.06
C LEU A 162 -2.74 9.35 13.14
N ASN A 163 -1.45 9.04 13.25
CA ASN A 163 -0.43 9.54 12.31
C ASN A 163 -0.75 9.10 10.88
N ALA A 164 -1.02 7.81 10.66
CA ALA A 164 -1.34 7.29 9.34
C ALA A 164 -2.62 7.92 8.76
N GLN A 165 -3.72 7.98 9.52
CA GLN A 165 -4.98 8.56 9.06
C GLN A 165 -4.85 10.04 8.71
N LEU A 166 -4.12 10.79 9.53
CA LEU A 166 -3.83 12.19 9.28
C LEU A 166 -2.95 12.36 8.03
N HIS A 167 -1.90 11.53 7.88
CA HIS A 167 -1.04 11.55 6.71
C HIS A 167 -1.84 11.34 5.41
N GLN A 168 -2.68 10.30 5.36
CA GLN A 168 -3.52 10.00 4.19
C GLN A 168 -4.37 11.21 3.76
N ILE A 169 -4.94 11.91 4.74
CA ILE A 169 -5.73 13.11 4.48
C ILE A 169 -4.84 14.27 3.99
N MET A 170 -3.66 14.49 4.59
CA MET A 170 -2.78 15.59 4.20
C MET A 170 -2.19 15.40 2.79
N THR A 171 -1.73 14.19 2.46
CA THR A 171 -1.18 13.88 1.15
C THR A 171 -2.21 13.84 0.03
N ALA A 172 -3.50 13.80 0.38
CA ALA A 172 -4.57 13.98 -0.59
C ALA A 172 -4.56 15.37 -1.24
N PHE A 173 -4.07 16.39 -0.52
CA PHE A 173 -3.96 17.77 -1.00
C PHE A 173 -2.52 18.16 -1.38
N ALA A 174 -1.51 17.54 -0.75
CA ALA A 174 -0.11 17.91 -0.89
C ALA A 174 0.72 16.81 -1.55
N VAL A 175 1.31 17.13 -2.71
CA VAL A 175 2.23 16.25 -3.45
C VAL A 175 3.70 16.69 -3.35
N SER A 176 3.98 17.74 -2.57
CA SER A 176 5.34 18.21 -2.30
C SER A 176 5.50 18.71 -0.86
N PRO A 177 6.74 18.87 -0.35
CA PRO A 177 6.97 19.31 1.03
C PRO A 177 6.37 20.69 1.33
N ASP A 178 6.49 21.64 0.39
CA ASP A 178 5.96 23.00 0.56
C ASP A 178 4.43 23.00 0.64
N GLN A 179 3.78 22.20 -0.21
CA GLN A 179 2.33 22.03 -0.18
C GLN A 179 1.88 21.34 1.12
N TYR A 180 2.69 20.42 1.64
CA TYR A 180 2.41 19.73 2.90
C TYR A 180 2.40 20.70 4.08
N GLY A 181 3.35 21.66 4.11
CA GLY A 181 3.39 22.73 5.09
C GLY A 181 2.18 23.68 5.00
N GLU A 182 1.78 24.07 3.78
CA GLU A 182 0.58 24.90 3.56
C GLU A 182 -0.69 24.18 4.06
N VAL A 183 -0.87 22.92 3.68
CA VAL A 183 -2.00 22.09 4.11
C VAL A 183 -1.99 21.92 5.63
N ALA A 184 -0.83 21.66 6.26
CA ALA A 184 -0.71 21.57 7.71
C ALA A 184 -1.20 22.84 8.42
N GLY A 185 -0.94 24.03 7.85
CA GLY A 185 -1.46 25.30 8.37
C GLY A 185 -2.99 25.37 8.34
N VAL A 186 -3.61 25.02 7.21
CA VAL A 186 -5.08 25.01 7.06
C VAL A 186 -5.73 23.98 7.98
N PHE A 187 -5.13 22.80 8.12
CA PHE A 187 -5.55 21.80 9.09
C PHE A 187 -5.43 22.33 10.52
N ALA A 188 -4.36 23.06 10.87
CA ALA A 188 -4.14 23.53 12.22
C ALA A 188 -5.22 24.52 12.66
N GLU A 189 -5.61 25.43 11.77
CA GLU A 189 -6.73 26.34 12.00
C GLU A 189 -8.05 25.57 12.19
N PHE A 190 -8.34 24.61 11.31
CA PHE A 190 -9.55 23.80 11.41
C PHE A 190 -9.61 23.03 12.73
N PHE A 191 -8.51 22.38 13.13
CA PHE A 191 -8.44 21.61 14.38
C PHE A 191 -8.54 22.51 15.61
N ALA A 192 -7.90 23.68 15.60
CA ALA A 192 -8.00 24.65 16.68
C ALA A 192 -9.46 25.13 16.87
N GLU A 193 -10.19 25.39 15.78
CA GLU A 193 -11.60 25.78 15.84
C GLU A 193 -12.50 24.66 16.38
N ARG A 194 -12.25 23.41 15.94
CA ARG A 194 -13.00 22.23 16.40
C ARG A 194 -12.76 21.99 17.89
N ALA A 195 -11.51 22.07 18.34
CA ALA A 195 -11.15 22.00 19.75
C ALA A 195 -11.80 23.11 20.59
N ALA A 196 -11.76 24.36 20.13
CA ALA A 196 -12.39 25.49 20.82
C ALA A 196 -13.92 25.34 20.92
N SER A 197 -14.53 24.63 19.96
CA SER A 197 -15.96 24.32 19.95
C SER A 197 -16.32 23.05 20.74
N GLY A 198 -15.32 22.32 21.28
CA GLY A 198 -15.52 21.03 21.95
C GLY A 198 -16.03 19.93 21.01
N LEU A 199 -15.77 20.05 19.71
CA LEU A 199 -16.23 19.11 18.69
C LEU A 199 -15.07 18.23 18.25
N ALA A 200 -15.21 16.92 18.44
CA ALA A 200 -14.28 15.94 17.89
C ALA A 200 -14.47 15.77 16.38
N ILE A 201 -13.42 15.32 15.72
CA ILE A 201 -13.35 14.92 14.33
C ILE A 201 -13.07 13.42 14.33
N ASP A 202 -13.78 12.68 13.48
CA ASP A 202 -13.45 11.29 13.20
C ASP A 202 -12.63 11.21 11.92
N LEU A 203 -11.32 10.95 12.03
CA LEU A 203 -10.46 10.75 10.87
C LEU A 203 -10.68 9.40 10.19
N GLY A 204 -11.43 8.48 10.80
CA GLY A 204 -11.85 7.20 10.22
C GLY A 204 -13.06 7.37 9.31
N THR A 205 -14.27 7.24 9.88
CA THR A 205 -15.51 7.26 9.07
C THR A 205 -15.93 8.67 8.66
N GLY A 206 -15.49 9.69 9.38
CA GLY A 206 -15.75 11.11 9.13
C GLY A 206 -14.67 11.83 8.31
N ALA A 207 -13.74 11.11 7.68
CA ALA A 207 -12.65 11.70 6.91
C ALA A 207 -13.17 12.63 5.80
N GLY A 208 -14.24 12.24 5.11
CA GLY A 208 -14.86 13.05 4.05
C GLY A 208 -15.36 14.42 4.51
N ASP A 209 -15.97 14.53 5.69
CA ASP A 209 -16.42 15.82 6.23
C ASP A 209 -15.23 16.75 6.52
N THR A 210 -14.14 16.17 7.03
CA THR A 210 -12.88 16.89 7.29
C THR A 210 -12.29 17.40 5.99
N MET A 211 -12.17 16.54 4.98
CA MET A 211 -11.61 16.90 3.68
C MET A 211 -12.44 17.96 2.96
N ASN A 212 -13.78 17.87 3.00
CA ASN A 212 -14.66 18.90 2.46
C ASN A 212 -14.45 20.25 3.17
N ALA A 213 -14.37 20.26 4.49
CA ALA A 213 -14.15 21.48 5.26
C ALA A 213 -12.79 22.13 4.97
N ILE A 214 -11.76 21.31 4.76
CA ILE A 214 -10.43 21.78 4.39
C ILE A 214 -10.42 22.33 2.95
N ASN A 215 -11.03 21.61 2.00
CA ASN A 215 -11.10 22.07 0.62
C ASN A 215 -11.83 23.40 0.51
N GLN A 216 -12.93 23.58 1.24
CA GLN A 216 -13.65 24.85 1.31
C GLN A 216 -12.79 26.02 1.83
N ARG A 217 -11.86 25.75 2.76
CA ARG A 217 -10.90 26.77 3.22
C ARG A 217 -9.88 27.07 2.14
N LEU A 218 -9.32 26.05 1.50
CA LEU A 218 -8.37 26.21 0.39
C LEU A 218 -9.00 27.01 -0.76
N GLU A 219 -10.26 26.73 -1.11
CA GLU A 219 -11.03 27.49 -2.11
C GLU A 219 -11.23 28.95 -1.70
N ARG A 220 -11.69 29.17 -0.46
CA ARG A 220 -11.89 30.53 0.11
C ARG A 220 -10.60 31.35 0.06
N ASP A 221 -9.49 30.71 0.39
CA ASP A 221 -8.17 31.35 0.46
C ASP A 221 -7.49 31.40 -0.93
N SER A 222 -8.17 30.92 -1.98
CA SER A 222 -7.69 30.85 -3.37
C SER A 222 -6.37 30.09 -3.51
N SER A 223 -6.17 29.07 -2.68
CA SER A 223 -5.00 28.19 -2.75
C SER A 223 -5.04 27.35 -4.02
N ALA A 224 -3.86 27.12 -4.60
CA ALA A 224 -3.69 26.20 -5.74
C ALA A 224 -3.90 24.72 -5.35
N LEU A 225 -4.03 24.43 -4.04
CA LEU A 225 -4.27 23.09 -3.50
C LEU A 225 -5.77 22.76 -3.38
N ALA A 226 -6.64 23.74 -3.63
CA ALA A 226 -8.07 23.48 -3.74
C ALA A 226 -8.33 22.50 -4.89
N ILE A 227 -9.06 21.44 -4.60
CA ILE A 227 -9.41 20.37 -5.53
C ILE A 227 -10.84 20.59 -5.99
N GLU A 228 -11.10 20.45 -7.30
CA GLU A 228 -12.45 20.53 -7.84
C GLU A 228 -13.35 19.44 -7.22
N GLN A 229 -14.62 19.76 -6.95
CA GLN A 229 -15.52 18.89 -6.17
C GLN A 229 -15.60 17.45 -6.70
N ASP A 230 -15.70 17.25 -8.02
CA ASP A 230 -15.78 15.90 -8.59
C ASP A 230 -14.50 15.08 -8.38
N GLN A 231 -13.34 15.75 -8.35
CA GLN A 231 -12.06 15.11 -8.03
C GLN A 231 -11.93 14.90 -6.52
N LEU A 232 -12.36 15.87 -5.71
CA LEU A 232 -12.37 15.77 -4.26
C LEU A 232 -13.23 14.59 -3.78
N ASP A 233 -14.42 14.39 -4.35
CA ASP A 233 -15.32 13.28 -4.00
C ASP A 233 -14.65 11.91 -4.23
N ARG A 234 -13.86 11.77 -5.32
CA ARG A 234 -13.10 10.54 -5.60
C ARG A 234 -12.00 10.32 -4.55
N ILE A 235 -11.27 11.37 -4.23
CA ILE A 235 -10.19 11.33 -3.24
C ILE A 235 -10.77 11.05 -1.85
N ILE A 236 -11.90 11.65 -1.48
CA ILE A 236 -12.62 11.40 -0.23
C ILE A 236 -13.00 9.92 -0.09
N ALA A 237 -13.53 9.30 -1.16
CA ALA A 237 -13.86 7.89 -1.14
C ALA A 237 -12.62 7.02 -0.87
N SER A 238 -11.49 7.36 -1.48
CA SER A 238 -10.18 6.72 -1.25
C SER A 238 -9.69 6.85 0.18
N VAL A 239 -9.56 8.08 0.66
CA VAL A 239 -9.04 8.35 1.99
C VAL A 239 -9.97 7.79 3.06
N THR A 240 -11.29 7.86 2.88
CA THR A 240 -12.26 7.29 3.84
C THR A 240 -12.16 5.76 3.89
N SER A 241 -12.06 5.08 2.75
CA SER A 241 -11.88 3.62 2.70
C SER A 241 -10.59 3.19 3.39
N THR A 242 -9.48 3.87 3.09
CA THR A 242 -8.19 3.61 3.72
C THR A 242 -8.25 3.86 5.23
N ASN A 243 -8.80 5.00 5.66
CA ASN A 243 -8.85 5.35 7.07
C ASN A 243 -9.79 4.44 7.88
N GLN A 244 -10.82 3.86 7.26
CA GLN A 244 -11.64 2.80 7.85
C GLN A 244 -10.84 1.50 8.03
N GLN A 245 -10.04 1.10 7.05
CA GLN A 245 -9.15 -0.05 7.18
C GLN A 245 -8.10 0.17 8.28
N LEU A 246 -7.51 1.37 8.35
CA LEU A 246 -6.59 1.79 9.43
C LEU A 246 -7.26 1.76 10.81
N ALA A 247 -8.54 2.12 10.89
CA ALA A 247 -9.31 2.02 12.13
C ALA A 247 -9.58 0.57 12.55
N ALA A 248 -9.78 -0.32 11.57
CA ALA A 248 -10.10 -1.73 11.80
C ALA A 248 -8.88 -2.60 12.15
N THR A 249 -7.68 -2.21 11.73
CA THR A 249 -6.47 -2.98 12.08
C THR A 249 -6.13 -2.89 13.57
N GLY A 250 -5.62 -3.99 14.11
CA GLY A 250 -5.26 -4.16 15.52
C GLY A 250 -3.76 -4.14 15.81
N THR A 251 -2.91 -4.03 14.80
CA THR A 251 -1.44 -4.07 14.95
C THR A 251 -0.77 -2.88 14.24
N PRO A 252 0.36 -2.37 14.78
CA PRO A 252 1.14 -1.32 14.12
C PRO A 252 1.62 -1.72 12.72
N ASP A 253 2.07 -2.97 12.53
CA ASP A 253 2.51 -3.47 11.22
C ASP A 253 1.36 -3.46 10.20
N GLY A 254 0.15 -3.83 10.62
CA GLY A 254 -1.02 -3.78 9.74
C GLY A 254 -1.40 -2.34 9.34
N VAL A 255 -1.11 -1.34 10.17
CA VAL A 255 -1.29 0.08 9.80
C VAL A 255 -0.32 0.46 8.67
N VAL A 256 0.93 0.05 8.78
CA VAL A 256 1.96 0.30 7.77
C VAL A 256 1.59 -0.34 6.44
N ASP A 257 1.18 -1.60 6.44
CA ASP A 257 0.79 -2.31 5.21
C ASP A 257 -0.37 -1.63 4.48
N ILE A 258 -1.35 -1.13 5.23
CA ILE A 258 -2.49 -0.39 4.68
C ILE A 258 -2.04 0.97 4.14
N ALA A 259 -1.25 1.73 4.90
CA ALA A 259 -0.79 3.07 4.52
C ALA A 259 0.10 3.03 3.26
N ILE A 260 1.06 2.09 3.20
CA ILE A 260 1.91 1.81 2.04
C ILE A 260 1.07 1.56 0.79
N ALA A 261 -0.01 0.81 0.96
CA ALA A 261 -0.80 0.41 -0.18
C ALA A 261 -1.86 1.45 -0.59
N ALA A 262 -2.11 2.46 0.24
CA ALA A 262 -3.00 3.58 -0.04
C ALA A 262 -2.31 4.76 -0.74
N ALA A 263 -1.03 5.00 -0.48
CA ALA A 263 -0.28 6.10 -1.09
C ALA A 263 0.10 5.88 -2.58
N LYS A 264 -0.35 4.78 -3.20
CA LYS A 264 -0.24 4.59 -4.65
C LYS A 264 -1.49 5.16 -5.31
N PRO A 265 -1.40 6.23 -6.12
CA PRO A 265 -2.53 6.63 -6.95
C PRO A 265 -2.97 5.42 -7.79
N SER A 266 -4.29 5.27 -7.97
CA SER A 266 -4.82 4.25 -8.84
C SER A 266 -4.22 4.46 -10.23
N VAL A 267 -3.55 3.44 -10.74
CA VAL A 267 -2.90 3.49 -12.07
C VAL A 267 -3.84 3.01 -13.17
N MET A 268 -4.93 2.36 -12.77
CA MET A 268 -5.97 1.84 -13.65
C MET A 268 -7.31 1.78 -12.93
N GLY A 269 -8.40 1.62 -13.68
CA GLY A 269 -9.75 1.37 -13.19
C GLY A 269 -10.36 0.12 -13.83
N LEU A 270 -11.30 -0.51 -13.12
CA LEU A 270 -12.09 -1.66 -13.55
C LEU A 270 -13.57 -1.29 -13.63
N ASP A 271 -14.13 -1.20 -14.84
CA ASP A 271 -15.56 -0.99 -15.06
C ASP A 271 -16.37 -2.21 -14.64
N ARG A 272 -17.20 -2.02 -13.61
CA ARG A 272 -18.01 -3.08 -13.01
C ARG A 272 -19.24 -3.44 -13.83
N GLU A 273 -19.71 -2.51 -14.63
CA GLU A 273 -20.95 -2.62 -15.40
C GLU A 273 -20.67 -3.11 -16.84
N ALA A 274 -19.42 -3.02 -17.29
CA ALA A 274 -18.99 -3.61 -18.54
C ALA A 274 -19.13 -5.14 -18.52
N ASP A 275 -19.67 -5.72 -19.59
CA ASP A 275 -19.75 -7.17 -19.83
C ASP A 275 -18.36 -7.75 -20.12
N ALA A 276 -17.57 -7.86 -19.07
CA ALA A 276 -16.13 -8.01 -19.17
C ALA A 276 -15.59 -9.33 -18.60
N VAL A 277 -16.39 -10.11 -17.87
CA VAL A 277 -15.99 -11.44 -17.37
C VAL A 277 -16.43 -12.50 -18.36
N TRP A 278 -15.49 -13.28 -18.87
CA TRP A 278 -15.73 -14.29 -19.89
C TRP A 278 -15.22 -15.64 -19.37
N PHE A 279 -16.03 -16.69 -19.52
CA PHE A 279 -15.67 -18.05 -19.16
C PHE A 279 -15.51 -18.87 -20.45
N LYS A 280 -14.36 -19.54 -20.61
CA LYS A 280 -14.05 -20.31 -21.83
C LYS A 280 -13.82 -21.76 -21.49
N THR A 281 -14.47 -22.67 -22.21
CA THR A 281 -14.23 -24.12 -22.11
C THR A 281 -13.11 -24.55 -23.05
N HIS A 282 -12.66 -25.80 -22.92
CA HIS A 282 -11.57 -26.37 -23.75
C HIS A 282 -11.95 -26.42 -25.25
N ASP A 283 -13.24 -26.58 -25.56
CA ASP A 283 -13.76 -26.72 -26.92
C ASP A 283 -13.97 -25.36 -27.63
N THR A 284 -13.40 -24.27 -27.11
CA THR A 284 -13.44 -22.89 -27.66
C THR A 284 -14.81 -22.23 -27.72
N ALA A 285 -15.86 -22.86 -27.18
CA ALA A 285 -17.13 -22.20 -26.96
C ALA A 285 -16.95 -21.09 -25.90
N THR A 286 -16.93 -19.84 -26.34
CA THR A 286 -17.00 -18.69 -25.45
C THR A 286 -18.41 -18.64 -24.87
N PHE A 287 -18.56 -18.97 -23.58
CA PHE A 287 -19.85 -18.88 -22.92
C PHE A 287 -19.83 -17.70 -21.96
N ARG A 288 -20.84 -16.83 -22.13
CA ARG A 288 -21.31 -15.87 -21.13
C ARG A 288 -20.34 -14.72 -20.81
N ALA A 289 -20.63 -13.56 -21.38
CA ALA A 289 -20.11 -12.28 -20.89
C ALA A 289 -20.98 -11.85 -19.70
N GLU A 290 -20.40 -11.85 -18.51
CA GLU A 290 -21.01 -11.27 -17.30
C GLU A 290 -20.34 -9.94 -16.99
N SER A 291 -21.10 -9.01 -16.42
CA SER A 291 -20.51 -7.85 -15.77
C SER A 291 -19.84 -8.26 -14.45
N ILE A 292 -18.87 -7.49 -13.97
CA ILE A 292 -18.24 -7.75 -12.67
C ILE A 292 -19.30 -7.65 -11.55
N ASP A 293 -20.27 -6.75 -11.70
CA ASP A 293 -21.43 -6.67 -10.79
C ASP A 293 -22.32 -7.92 -10.83
N GLY A 294 -22.55 -8.48 -12.03
CA GLY A 294 -23.25 -9.75 -12.19
C GLY A 294 -22.53 -10.89 -11.48
N LEU A 295 -21.22 -11.00 -11.70
CA LEU A 295 -20.36 -11.98 -11.04
C LEU A 295 -20.33 -11.82 -9.51
N ALA A 296 -20.29 -10.59 -9.01
CA ALA A 296 -20.24 -10.29 -7.58
C ALA A 296 -21.55 -10.57 -6.82
N SER A 297 -22.65 -10.83 -7.54
CA SER A 297 -23.95 -11.13 -6.95
C SER A 297 -23.95 -12.46 -6.21
N ASN A 298 -24.21 -12.44 -4.90
CA ASN A 298 -24.40 -13.64 -4.09
C ASN A 298 -25.83 -14.23 -4.18
N ARG A 299 -26.67 -13.72 -5.10
CA ARG A 299 -28.04 -14.17 -5.24
C ARG A 299 -28.08 -15.60 -5.76
N ARG A 300 -28.88 -16.44 -5.11
CA ARG A 300 -29.14 -17.82 -5.54
C ARG A 300 -30.56 -18.00 -6.10
N ILE A 301 -30.72 -18.84 -7.11
CA ILE A 301 -31.98 -19.34 -7.67
C ILE A 301 -31.89 -20.87 -7.64
N ASP A 302 -32.87 -21.52 -7.03
CA ASP A 302 -32.90 -22.98 -6.87
C ASP A 302 -31.62 -23.58 -6.26
N GLY A 303 -30.99 -22.85 -5.33
CA GLY A 303 -29.78 -23.26 -4.63
C GLY A 303 -28.46 -22.97 -5.37
N GLN A 304 -28.52 -22.45 -6.60
CA GLN A 304 -27.37 -22.11 -7.44
C GLN A 304 -27.19 -20.59 -7.55
N TYR A 305 -25.95 -20.11 -7.62
CA TYR A 305 -25.68 -18.72 -7.96
C TYR A 305 -26.13 -18.38 -9.38
N MET A 306 -26.36 -17.09 -9.63
CA MET A 306 -26.75 -16.63 -10.96
C MET A 306 -25.70 -16.99 -12.03
N THR A 307 -24.42 -16.99 -11.67
CA THR A 307 -23.31 -17.39 -12.54
C THR A 307 -23.09 -18.90 -12.44
N VAL A 308 -23.72 -19.66 -13.34
CA VAL A 308 -23.52 -21.10 -13.49
C VAL A 308 -22.52 -21.33 -14.62
N ILE A 309 -21.49 -22.13 -14.36
CA ILE A 309 -20.46 -22.52 -15.31
C ILE A 309 -20.31 -24.04 -15.33
N PRO A 310 -19.99 -24.64 -16.47
CA PRO A 310 -19.69 -26.07 -16.54
C PRO A 310 -18.30 -26.36 -15.94
N ALA A 311 -18.13 -27.59 -15.43
CA ALA A 311 -16.88 -28.08 -14.84
C ALA A 311 -15.69 -28.06 -15.82
N ASP A 312 -15.94 -28.14 -17.14
CA ASP A 312 -14.92 -28.20 -18.19
C ASP A 312 -14.28 -26.82 -18.51
N ILE A 313 -14.45 -25.83 -17.64
CA ILE A 313 -13.88 -24.50 -17.82
C ILE A 313 -12.34 -24.55 -17.96
N ALA A 314 -11.83 -23.93 -19.02
CA ALA A 314 -10.41 -23.82 -19.32
C ALA A 314 -9.81 -22.50 -18.83
N SER A 315 -10.59 -21.41 -18.88
CA SER A 315 -10.10 -20.10 -18.44
C SER A 315 -11.22 -19.15 -18.01
N VAL A 316 -10.90 -18.28 -17.04
CA VAL A 316 -11.65 -17.06 -16.73
C VAL A 316 -10.88 -15.88 -17.31
N SER A 317 -11.55 -14.93 -17.93
CA SER A 317 -10.89 -13.78 -18.54
C SER A 317 -11.62 -12.47 -18.31
N LEU A 318 -10.85 -11.40 -18.09
CA LEU A 318 -11.30 -10.02 -18.04
C LEU A 318 -10.97 -9.34 -19.37
N SER A 319 -12.03 -8.88 -20.05
CA SER A 319 -11.96 -8.21 -21.34
C SER A 319 -11.26 -6.85 -21.23
N PRO A 320 -10.53 -6.40 -22.27
CA PRO A 320 -9.92 -5.07 -22.31
C PRO A 320 -10.91 -3.94 -21.99
N VAL A 321 -12.18 -4.12 -22.34
CA VAL A 321 -13.21 -3.08 -22.12
C VAL A 321 -13.52 -2.82 -20.64
N ALA A 322 -13.12 -3.72 -19.73
CA ALA A 322 -13.20 -3.43 -18.29
C ALA A 322 -12.11 -2.48 -17.82
N PHE A 323 -11.01 -2.32 -18.55
CA PHE A 323 -9.86 -1.59 -18.03
C PHE A 323 -9.84 -0.15 -18.55
N ASP A 324 -9.75 0.81 -17.63
CA ASP A 324 -9.32 2.17 -17.94
C ASP A 324 -7.89 2.36 -17.41
N ILE A 325 -6.93 2.68 -18.28
CA ILE A 325 -5.53 2.86 -17.87
C ILE A 325 -5.28 4.35 -17.64
N TYR A 326 -5.02 4.75 -16.39
CA TYR A 326 -4.83 6.15 -16.01
C TYR A 326 -3.39 6.62 -16.21
N GLU A 327 -2.42 5.72 -16.08
CA GLU A 327 -1.00 6.01 -16.20
C GLU A 327 -0.25 4.92 -16.99
N ASP A 328 0.86 5.29 -17.61
CA ASP A 328 1.74 4.33 -18.29
C ASP A 328 2.38 3.37 -17.27
N LEU A 329 2.14 2.08 -17.49
CA LEU A 329 2.77 1.00 -16.75
C LEU A 329 3.86 0.40 -17.63
N ASN A 330 5.11 0.50 -17.18
CA ASN A 330 6.25 -0.11 -17.88
C ASN A 330 6.93 -1.14 -16.99
N ARG A 331 6.60 -2.42 -17.20
CA ARG A 331 7.16 -3.56 -16.46
C ARG A 331 7.08 -3.38 -14.94
N VAL A 332 5.98 -2.82 -14.46
CA VAL A 332 5.75 -2.60 -13.02
C VAL A 332 5.66 -3.95 -12.33
N PRO A 333 6.46 -4.22 -11.29
CA PRO A 333 6.40 -5.47 -10.57
C PRO A 333 5.07 -5.56 -9.79
N VAL A 334 4.36 -6.67 -9.96
CA VAL A 334 3.12 -6.99 -9.28
C VAL A 334 3.15 -8.44 -8.77
N SER A 335 2.27 -8.73 -7.82
CA SER A 335 1.96 -10.10 -7.40
C SER A 335 0.52 -10.38 -7.80
N MET A 336 0.22 -11.60 -8.23
CA MET A 336 -1.13 -11.99 -8.64
C MET A 336 -1.56 -13.21 -7.85
N ALA A 337 -2.81 -13.25 -7.42
CA ALA A 337 -3.34 -14.41 -6.76
C ALA A 337 -4.80 -14.65 -7.14
N PHE A 338 -5.20 -15.91 -7.06
CA PHE A 338 -6.58 -16.31 -7.19
C PHE A 338 -6.96 -17.29 -6.08
N GLU A 339 -8.22 -17.26 -5.65
CA GLU A 339 -8.81 -18.22 -4.74
C GLU A 339 -10.16 -18.68 -5.30
N LEU A 340 -10.44 -19.97 -5.18
CA LEU A 340 -11.76 -20.55 -5.40
C LEU A 340 -12.09 -21.44 -4.19
N THR A 341 -13.03 -21.02 -3.35
CA THR A 341 -13.38 -21.72 -2.10
C THR A 341 -14.86 -22.04 -2.07
N SER A 342 -15.25 -23.22 -1.61
CA SER A 342 -16.66 -23.55 -1.44
C SER A 342 -17.34 -22.59 -0.47
N THR A 343 -18.60 -22.27 -0.77
CA THR A 343 -19.45 -21.39 0.04
C THR A 343 -20.41 -22.18 0.92
N ASP A 344 -20.43 -23.50 0.79
CA ASP A 344 -21.28 -24.37 1.58
C ASP A 344 -20.47 -24.92 2.76
N ASN A 345 -20.98 -24.76 3.99
CA ASN A 345 -20.21 -25.03 5.22
C ASN A 345 -19.77 -26.50 5.39
N ASP A 346 -20.47 -27.43 4.75
CA ASP A 346 -20.19 -28.87 4.80
C ASP A 346 -19.27 -29.34 3.67
N ASP A 347 -18.82 -28.41 2.82
CA ASP A 347 -17.96 -28.68 1.68
C ASP A 347 -16.60 -28.00 1.89
N PRO A 348 -15.54 -28.77 2.20
CA PRO A 348 -14.24 -28.20 2.53
C PRO A 348 -13.43 -27.83 1.29
N ARG A 349 -13.92 -28.10 0.07
CA ARG A 349 -13.15 -27.91 -1.17
C ARG A 349 -12.70 -26.47 -1.33
N GLY A 350 -11.43 -26.29 -1.68
CA GLY A 350 -10.88 -24.98 -1.95
C GLY A 350 -9.50 -25.02 -2.58
N ILE A 351 -9.17 -24.01 -3.37
CA ILE A 351 -7.89 -23.87 -4.03
C ILE A 351 -7.50 -22.40 -4.05
N SER A 352 -6.25 -22.11 -3.71
CA SER A 352 -5.66 -20.78 -3.83
C SER A 352 -4.29 -20.89 -4.45
N ALA A 353 -4.00 -20.01 -5.40
CA ALA A 353 -2.67 -19.90 -5.97
C ALA A 353 -2.18 -18.47 -6.01
N ALA A 354 -0.88 -18.28 -5.77
CA ALA A 354 -0.23 -16.99 -5.81
C ALA A 354 1.09 -17.05 -6.57
N ILE A 355 1.38 -15.96 -7.28
CA ILE A 355 2.62 -15.75 -8.01
C ILE A 355 3.16 -14.35 -7.71
N GLU A 356 4.47 -14.27 -7.51
CA GLU A 356 5.18 -13.01 -7.26
C GLU A 356 6.14 -12.71 -8.41
N GLY A 357 6.58 -11.45 -8.52
CA GLY A 357 7.57 -11.05 -9.51
C GLY A 357 7.03 -10.98 -10.95
N VAL A 358 5.71 -10.96 -11.10
CA VAL A 358 5.02 -10.71 -12.37
C VAL A 358 5.26 -9.25 -12.78
N LYS A 359 5.36 -8.99 -14.08
CA LYS A 359 5.52 -7.63 -14.62
C LYS A 359 4.29 -7.22 -15.41
N LEU A 360 3.73 -6.07 -15.05
CA LEU A 360 2.59 -5.47 -15.74
C LEU A 360 3.05 -4.33 -16.65
N THR A 361 2.55 -4.31 -17.88
CA THR A 361 2.75 -3.23 -18.83
C THR A 361 1.40 -2.82 -19.43
N ALA A 362 1.16 -1.52 -19.56
CA ALA A 362 -0.03 -0.93 -20.18
C ALA A 362 0.26 0.53 -20.54
N TRP A 363 -0.41 1.06 -21.55
CA TRP A 363 -0.29 2.45 -21.98
C TRP A 363 -1.56 3.23 -21.62
N GLN A 364 -1.38 4.46 -21.15
CA GLN A 364 -2.45 5.35 -20.73
C GLN A 364 -3.53 5.48 -21.82
N GLY A 365 -4.79 5.29 -21.44
CA GLY A 365 -5.94 5.36 -22.34
C GLY A 365 -6.07 4.20 -23.34
N GLU A 366 -5.17 3.21 -23.33
CA GLU A 366 -5.17 2.10 -24.29
C GLU A 366 -5.33 0.75 -23.59
N SER A 367 -6.56 0.37 -23.25
CA SER A 367 -6.84 -0.87 -22.51
C SER A 367 -6.39 -2.17 -23.21
N GLY A 368 -6.38 -2.19 -24.55
CA GLY A 368 -5.87 -3.30 -25.37
C GLY A 368 -4.36 -3.58 -25.21
N THR A 369 -3.64 -2.70 -24.53
CA THR A 369 -2.18 -2.80 -24.35
C THR A 369 -1.76 -3.48 -23.06
N LEU A 370 -2.71 -3.86 -22.20
CA LEU A 370 -2.41 -4.61 -20.98
C LEU A 370 -1.66 -5.90 -21.34
N ARG A 371 -0.49 -6.08 -20.71
CA ARG A 371 0.40 -7.23 -20.88
C ARG A 371 0.92 -7.67 -19.52
N VAL A 372 0.84 -8.98 -19.29
CA VAL A 372 1.36 -9.67 -18.11
C VAL A 372 2.55 -10.51 -18.56
N GLU A 373 3.72 -10.24 -18.01
CA GLU A 373 4.94 -11.00 -18.22
C GLU A 373 5.30 -11.75 -16.93
N VAL A 374 5.19 -13.07 -16.97
CA VAL A 374 5.67 -13.96 -15.92
C VAL A 374 7.10 -14.39 -16.25
N PRO A 375 8.11 -14.13 -15.40
CA PRO A 375 9.47 -14.60 -15.65
C PRO A 375 9.54 -16.13 -15.75
N ALA A 376 10.39 -16.64 -16.63
CA ALA A 376 10.59 -18.08 -16.76
C ALA A 376 11.13 -18.70 -15.46
N GLY A 377 10.59 -19.85 -15.07
CA GLY A 377 10.95 -20.55 -13.83
C GLY A 377 10.41 -19.89 -12.56
N THR A 378 9.37 -19.05 -12.66
CA THR A 378 8.65 -18.54 -11.49
C THR A 378 7.76 -19.64 -10.94
N ASP A 379 8.02 -20.06 -9.70
CA ASP A 379 7.17 -21.02 -8.99
C ASP A 379 5.83 -20.38 -8.61
N ILE A 380 4.77 -21.18 -8.67
CA ILE A 380 3.44 -20.78 -8.19
C ILE A 380 3.20 -21.47 -6.86
N ASN A 381 2.89 -20.68 -5.83
CA ASN A 381 2.47 -21.20 -4.54
C ASN A 381 1.03 -21.65 -4.67
N LEU A 382 0.76 -22.89 -4.25
CA LEU A 382 -0.55 -23.50 -4.30
C LEU A 382 -0.94 -24.03 -2.93
N THR A 383 -2.13 -23.66 -2.48
CA THR A 383 -2.83 -24.33 -1.39
C THR A 383 -4.10 -24.97 -1.94
N HIS A 384 -4.32 -26.24 -1.60
CA HIS A 384 -5.43 -27.04 -2.09
C HIS A 384 -6.06 -27.81 -0.93
N THR A 385 -7.38 -27.83 -0.85
CA THR A 385 -8.15 -28.62 0.13
C THR A 385 -9.08 -29.55 -0.64
N ASP A 386 -8.84 -30.85 -0.47
CA ASP A 386 -9.59 -31.91 -1.17
C ASP A 386 -11.02 -32.06 -0.61
N SER A 387 -11.86 -32.88 -1.26
CA SER A 387 -13.25 -33.15 -0.83
C SER A 387 -13.37 -33.79 0.56
N ARG A 388 -12.27 -34.30 1.11
CA ARG A 388 -12.20 -34.86 2.47
C ARG A 388 -11.67 -33.86 3.51
N GLY A 389 -11.35 -32.64 3.10
CA GLY A 389 -10.79 -31.60 3.95
C GLY A 389 -9.28 -31.70 4.17
N THR A 390 -8.57 -32.44 3.32
CA THR A 390 -7.11 -32.59 3.39
C THR A 390 -6.44 -31.38 2.78
N LEU A 391 -5.82 -30.55 3.62
CA LEU A 391 -5.04 -29.40 3.19
C LEU A 391 -3.66 -29.82 2.68
N THR A 392 -3.34 -29.43 1.46
CA THR A 392 -2.04 -29.62 0.82
C THR A 392 -1.47 -28.28 0.39
N ARG A 393 -0.18 -28.07 0.65
CA ARG A 393 0.57 -26.89 0.21
C ARG A 393 1.75 -27.34 -0.63
N THR A 394 1.89 -26.80 -1.83
CA THR A 394 2.95 -27.17 -2.75
C THR A 394 3.37 -25.98 -3.60
N LEU A 395 4.56 -26.11 -4.19
CA LEU A 395 4.94 -25.30 -5.34
C LEU A 395 4.60 -26.09 -6.59
N ILE A 396 4.00 -25.44 -7.56
CA ILE A 396 3.79 -26.00 -8.90
C ILE A 396 4.61 -25.18 -9.90
N ASP A 397 5.22 -25.90 -10.83
CA ASP A 397 5.82 -25.32 -12.04
C ASP A 397 4.82 -25.53 -13.18
N ILE A 398 4.31 -24.44 -13.73
CA ILE A 398 3.46 -24.47 -14.91
C ILE A 398 4.36 -24.23 -16.11
N GLU A 399 4.54 -25.28 -16.91
CA GLU A 399 5.44 -25.30 -18.04
C GLU A 399 5.02 -24.19 -19.04
N ASN A 400 5.87 -23.16 -19.21
CA ASN A 400 5.63 -21.92 -19.98
C ASN A 400 4.83 -20.79 -19.30
N GLY A 401 4.53 -20.89 -17.99
CA GLY A 401 4.26 -19.75 -17.11
C GLY A 401 2.94 -19.01 -17.28
N LYS A 402 1.84 -19.67 -17.65
CA LYS A 402 0.57 -18.96 -17.97
C LYS A 402 -0.61 -19.27 -17.06
N LEU A 403 -0.43 -19.45 -15.75
CA LEU A 403 -1.61 -19.37 -14.85
C LEU A 403 -2.32 -18.04 -15.06
N PHE A 404 -1.54 -16.96 -15.18
CA PHE A 404 -1.99 -15.65 -15.60
C PHE A 404 -1.33 -15.28 -16.93
N ASP A 405 -2.11 -14.83 -17.90
CA ASP A 405 -1.59 -14.18 -19.11
C ASP A 405 -2.42 -12.94 -19.46
N ALA A 406 -1.87 -12.06 -20.29
CA ALA A 406 -2.67 -11.02 -20.92
C ALA A 406 -2.34 -10.93 -22.41
N ILE A 407 -3.33 -11.28 -23.24
CA ILE A 407 -3.21 -11.31 -24.71
C ILE A 407 -4.24 -10.33 -25.26
N ASP A 408 -3.80 -9.40 -26.10
CA ASP A 408 -4.64 -8.36 -26.71
C ASP A 408 -5.45 -7.54 -25.68
N GLY A 409 -4.87 -7.35 -24.49
CA GLY A 409 -5.44 -6.60 -23.37
C GLY A 409 -6.38 -7.43 -22.49
N GLU A 410 -6.67 -8.67 -22.87
CA GLU A 410 -7.53 -9.57 -22.12
C GLU A 410 -6.70 -10.28 -21.06
N LEU A 411 -6.95 -10.00 -19.78
CA LEU A 411 -6.30 -10.67 -18.66
C LEU A 411 -6.97 -12.02 -18.41
N ARG A 412 -6.23 -13.13 -18.45
CA ARG A 412 -6.77 -14.50 -18.31
C ARG A 412 -6.16 -15.23 -17.13
N LEU A 413 -7.01 -15.93 -16.39
CA LEU A 413 -6.68 -17.00 -15.46
C LEU A 413 -6.92 -18.34 -16.17
N ARG A 414 -5.86 -19.11 -16.42
CA ARG A 414 -5.93 -20.42 -17.09
C ARG A 414 -6.15 -21.55 -16.09
N LEU A 415 -7.42 -21.90 -15.88
CA LEU A 415 -7.81 -23.00 -15.00
C LEU A 415 -7.44 -24.38 -15.56
N GLY A 416 -7.39 -24.55 -16.88
CA GLY A 416 -6.96 -25.82 -17.50
C GLY A 416 -5.50 -26.17 -17.17
N GLU A 417 -4.60 -25.19 -17.22
CA GLU A 417 -3.18 -25.39 -16.86
C GLU A 417 -3.02 -25.72 -15.37
N LEU A 418 -3.89 -25.14 -14.53
CA LEU A 418 -3.93 -25.46 -13.11
C LEU A 418 -4.39 -26.90 -12.89
N ARG A 419 -5.44 -27.35 -13.57
CA ARG A 419 -5.93 -28.73 -13.54
C ARG A 419 -4.84 -29.73 -13.94
N ASP A 420 -4.14 -29.47 -15.04
CA ASP A 420 -3.02 -30.31 -15.50
C ASP A 420 -1.91 -30.37 -14.42
N ALA A 421 -1.65 -29.25 -13.73
CA ALA A 421 -0.72 -29.20 -12.61
C ALA A 421 -1.23 -29.97 -11.38
N LEU A 422 -2.53 -29.91 -11.06
CA LEU A 422 -3.12 -30.71 -9.98
C LEU A 422 -2.97 -32.20 -10.27
N GLU A 423 -3.33 -32.65 -11.48
CA GLU A 423 -3.22 -34.04 -11.91
C GLU A 423 -1.77 -34.54 -11.81
N LYS A 424 -0.81 -33.75 -12.31
CA LYS A 424 0.63 -34.08 -12.25
C LYS A 424 1.15 -34.25 -10.81
N HIS A 425 0.51 -33.61 -9.84
CA HIS A 425 0.85 -33.67 -8.42
C HIS A 425 -0.05 -34.62 -7.61
N ASP A 426 -0.86 -35.47 -8.29
CA ASP A 426 -1.83 -36.38 -7.68
C ASP A 426 -2.84 -35.66 -6.75
N LEU A 427 -3.23 -34.42 -7.10
CA LEU A 427 -4.22 -33.63 -6.39
C LEU A 427 -5.59 -33.70 -7.06
N GLU A 428 -6.66 -33.71 -6.26
CA GLU A 428 -8.04 -33.69 -6.74
C GLU A 428 -8.34 -32.38 -7.47
N ASP A 429 -9.07 -32.45 -8.60
CA ASP A 429 -9.69 -31.26 -9.16
C ASP A 429 -11.03 -31.00 -8.46
N ILE A 430 -11.06 -29.94 -7.65
CA ILE A 430 -12.28 -29.56 -6.92
C ILE A 430 -13.42 -29.10 -7.85
N THR A 431 -13.12 -28.75 -9.10
CA THR A 431 -14.09 -28.26 -10.08
C THR A 431 -14.77 -29.37 -10.86
N ASP A 432 -14.32 -30.63 -10.74
CA ASP A 432 -14.90 -31.78 -11.44
C ASP A 432 -16.26 -32.22 -10.90
N THR A 433 -16.71 -31.64 -9.79
CA THR A 433 -17.94 -32.00 -9.09
C THR A 433 -18.77 -30.74 -8.80
N ASP A 434 -20.10 -30.89 -8.82
CA ASP A 434 -21.02 -29.78 -8.54
C ASP A 434 -20.68 -29.04 -7.24
N GLY A 435 -20.78 -27.72 -7.26
CA GLY A 435 -20.52 -26.91 -6.07
C GLY A 435 -20.76 -25.43 -6.25
N ASN A 436 -21.01 -24.76 -5.12
CA ASN A 436 -21.15 -23.32 -5.04
C ASN A 436 -19.85 -22.71 -4.50
N TYR A 437 -19.19 -21.88 -5.31
CA TYR A 437 -17.88 -21.35 -5.00
C TYR A 437 -17.86 -19.83 -4.95
N ARG A 438 -16.98 -19.30 -4.11
CA ARG A 438 -16.54 -17.91 -4.13
C ARG A 438 -15.21 -17.86 -4.87
N LEU A 439 -15.17 -17.03 -5.91
CA LEU A 439 -13.98 -16.75 -6.69
C LEU A 439 -13.40 -15.40 -6.25
N THR A 440 -12.12 -15.34 -5.93
CA THR A 440 -11.41 -14.09 -5.62
C THR A 440 -10.20 -13.98 -6.54
N MET A 441 -9.96 -12.81 -7.11
CA MET A 441 -8.76 -12.49 -7.90
C MET A 441 -8.14 -11.20 -7.38
N VAL A 442 -6.82 -11.18 -7.20
CA VAL A 442 -6.09 -10.06 -6.58
C VAL A 442 -4.85 -9.71 -7.39
N ILE A 443 -4.60 -8.41 -7.56
CA ILE A 443 -3.33 -7.87 -8.05
C ILE A 443 -2.73 -7.00 -6.94
N GLY A 444 -1.65 -7.49 -6.35
CA GLY A 444 -0.83 -6.76 -5.39
C GLY A 444 0.23 -5.91 -6.08
N GLY A 445 0.66 -4.83 -5.44
CA GLY A 445 1.75 -3.97 -5.90
C GLY A 445 1.31 -2.73 -6.68
N ILE A 446 0.07 -2.67 -7.16
CA ILE A 446 -0.57 -1.50 -7.75
C ILE A 446 -1.92 -1.22 -7.09
N ALA A 447 -2.38 0.02 -7.17
CA ALA A 447 -3.75 0.40 -6.81
C ALA A 447 -4.59 0.52 -8.09
N PHE A 448 -5.86 0.13 -8.00
CA PHE A 448 -6.83 0.41 -9.05
C PHE A 448 -8.17 0.82 -8.48
N ASP A 449 -8.92 1.56 -9.31
CA ASP A 449 -10.29 1.95 -9.01
C ASP A 449 -11.27 0.90 -9.55
N MET A 450 -12.47 0.85 -8.98
CA MET A 450 -13.67 0.29 -9.55
C MET A 450 -14.54 1.42 -10.09
N ILE A 451 -14.92 1.31 -11.35
CA ILE A 451 -15.78 2.27 -12.03
C ILE A 451 -17.20 1.74 -12.01
N ARG A 452 -18.13 2.57 -11.56
CA ARG A 452 -19.56 2.27 -11.55
C ARG A 452 -20.35 3.51 -11.96
N ASN A 453 -21.22 3.40 -12.96
CA ASN A 453 -21.94 4.51 -13.57
C ASN A 453 -20.99 5.65 -13.98
N GLY A 454 -19.81 5.29 -14.53
CA GLY A 454 -18.76 6.22 -14.92
C GLY A 454 -18.03 6.90 -13.75
N LYS A 455 -18.32 6.52 -12.51
CA LYS A 455 -17.64 7.05 -11.31
C LYS A 455 -16.61 6.05 -10.82
N ALA A 456 -15.34 6.47 -10.84
CA ALA A 456 -14.24 5.73 -10.22
C ALA A 456 -14.30 5.87 -8.69
N SER A 457 -14.09 4.75 -8.00
CA SER A 457 -13.94 4.64 -6.55
C SER A 457 -12.84 3.62 -6.28
N PRO A 458 -12.09 3.69 -5.18
CA PRO A 458 -11.04 2.71 -4.90
C PRO A 458 -11.58 1.30 -4.90
N ALA A 459 -10.83 0.36 -5.47
CA ALA A 459 -11.23 -1.03 -5.45
C ALA A 459 -11.15 -1.64 -4.06
N GLU A 460 -12.08 -2.57 -3.80
CA GLU A 460 -12.00 -3.46 -2.66
C GLU A 460 -10.70 -4.24 -2.70
N ARG A 461 -10.15 -4.46 -1.52
CA ARG A 461 -8.90 -5.19 -1.34
C ARG A 461 -9.20 -6.55 -0.75
N TYR A 462 -8.56 -7.56 -1.29
CA TYR A 462 -8.65 -8.92 -0.78
C TYR A 462 -7.26 -9.46 -0.50
N THR A 463 -7.21 -10.44 0.38
CA THR A 463 -6.00 -11.21 0.64
C THR A 463 -6.26 -12.65 0.25
N VAL A 464 -5.39 -13.19 -0.59
CA VAL A 464 -5.38 -14.61 -0.93
C VAL A 464 -4.13 -15.23 -0.31
N ASP A 465 -4.35 -16.19 0.58
CA ASP A 465 -3.29 -16.97 1.22
C ASP A 465 -3.10 -18.27 0.43
N ALA A 466 -1.95 -18.40 -0.23
CA ALA A 466 -1.54 -19.60 -0.94
C ALA A 466 -0.48 -20.41 -0.18
N GLY A 467 -0.37 -20.21 1.14
CA GLY A 467 0.50 -20.95 2.04
C GLY A 467 1.74 -20.15 2.42
N ASN A 468 2.82 -20.29 1.66
CA ASN A 468 4.07 -19.55 1.93
C ASN A 468 4.04 -18.11 1.41
N VAL A 469 3.08 -17.80 0.56
CA VAL A 469 2.87 -16.47 -0.02
C VAL A 469 1.43 -16.07 0.20
N ALA A 470 1.23 -14.87 0.72
CA ALA A 470 -0.06 -14.21 0.79
C ALA A 470 0.00 -12.93 -0.05
N VAL A 471 -0.96 -12.76 -0.96
CA VAL A 471 -1.03 -11.56 -1.81
C VAL A 471 -2.21 -10.73 -1.36
N THR A 472 -1.92 -9.52 -0.91
CA THR A 472 -2.92 -8.49 -0.61
C THR A 472 -2.86 -7.41 -1.67
N GLY A 473 -4.01 -7.05 -2.23
CA GLY A 473 -4.09 -6.04 -3.27
C GLY A 473 -5.52 -5.72 -3.62
N SER A 474 -5.67 -4.80 -4.56
CA SER A 474 -6.96 -4.53 -5.19
C SER A 474 -7.37 -5.77 -5.99
N GLY A 475 -8.66 -6.11 -5.97
CA GLY A 475 -9.15 -7.32 -6.60
C GLY A 475 -10.62 -7.28 -6.97
N LEU A 476 -11.15 -8.44 -7.35
CA LEU A 476 -12.58 -8.67 -7.43
C LEU A 476 -12.93 -9.99 -6.74
N GLN A 477 -14.15 -10.04 -6.20
CA GLN A 477 -14.73 -11.23 -5.63
C GLN A 477 -16.09 -11.51 -6.29
N GLY A 478 -16.31 -12.77 -6.62
CA GLY A 478 -17.45 -13.29 -7.34
C GLY A 478 -18.03 -14.55 -6.72
N TYR A 479 -19.22 -14.93 -7.18
CA TYR A 479 -19.87 -16.18 -6.79
C TYR A 479 -20.28 -16.95 -8.04
N VAL A 480 -19.91 -18.23 -8.09
CA VAL A 480 -20.17 -19.12 -9.22
C VAL A 480 -20.70 -20.46 -8.73
N THR A 481 -21.58 -21.08 -9.51
CA THR A 481 -21.95 -22.49 -9.35
C THR A 481 -21.28 -23.27 -10.47
N ILE A 482 -20.49 -24.27 -10.11
CA ILE A 482 -19.88 -25.21 -11.04
C ILE A 482 -20.80 -26.43 -11.14
N THR A 483 -21.00 -26.93 -12.36
CA THR A 483 -21.86 -28.10 -12.64
C THR A 483 -21.14 -29.11 -13.54
N GLU A 484 -21.23 -30.39 -13.23
CA GLU A 484 -20.83 -31.50 -14.11
C GLU A 484 -21.64 -31.40 -15.44
N GLY A 485 -20.95 -31.39 -16.59
CA GLY A 485 -21.53 -31.03 -17.90
C GLY A 485 -22.81 -31.82 -18.27
N SER A 486 -23.75 -31.33 -19.07
CA SER A 486 -23.82 -30.22 -20.03
C SER A 486 -25.23 -29.59 -20.00
N PHE A 487 -25.37 -28.32 -20.38
CA PHE A 487 -26.68 -27.77 -20.81
C PHE A 487 -27.15 -28.37 -22.14
#